data_AF-A0AAU3VCN9-F1
#
_entry.id   AF-A0AAU3VCN9-F1
#
_cell.length_a   1.000
_cell.length_b   1.000
_cell.length_c   1.000
_cell.angle_alpha   90.00
_cell.angle_beta   90.00
_cell.angle_gamma   90.00
#
_symmetry.space_group_name_H-M   'P 1'
#
loop_
_entity.id
_entity.type
_entity.pdbx_description
1 polymer ?
#
loop_
_entity_poly.entity_id
_entity_poly.type
_entity_poly.pdbx_seq_one_letter_code
_entity_poly.pdbx_strand_id
1 'polypeptide(L)'
;MPDQKHPDTTEAGTGNTDYAAALSGLAAVESGLASVRERLTALAAVRPSRPAEPVMPGGIAEVIHGETEQQHMIEQLQREARKEVLTFVRPPYVAAAGNVVQKERLTAGVEYRSLYETTALVYPGAADMPGFVEPGELARAAPTVPMKLMIVDAERALLPLSGGRDRSVVSSAGLLLLHPSVLVDALLELFEDRWLRGTPLRMPSLGETEEDPEFPGSPELDEQLLSLLMSGLPDKAIASQLGISLRTLQRRIRSLMESTGTANRTQLAWFVAQQRLT
;
A
#
# COMPACT_ATOMS: atom_id res chain seq x y z
N MET A 1 75.23 -31.49 53.23
CA MET A 1 74.51 -32.79 53.20
C MET A 1 73.38 -32.71 54.22
N PRO A 2 72.16 -33.12 53.87
CA PRO A 2 71.28 -32.42 52.94
C PRO A 2 69.91 -32.14 53.60
N ASP A 3 69.15 -31.16 53.12
CA ASP A 3 67.74 -31.48 52.84
C ASP A 3 67.09 -30.52 51.85
N GLN A 4 66.21 -31.10 51.05
CA GLN A 4 65.57 -30.58 49.86
C GLN A 4 64.52 -29.52 50.20
N LYS A 5 64.40 -28.47 49.37
CA LYS A 5 63.11 -27.80 49.16
C LYS A 5 62.90 -27.52 47.69
N HIS A 6 61.82 -28.10 47.18
CA HIS A 6 61.26 -27.95 45.84
C HIS A 6 61.02 -26.47 45.44
N PRO A 7 60.98 -26.16 44.14
CA PRO A 7 60.72 -24.81 43.63
C PRO A 7 59.27 -24.42 43.88
N ASP A 8 59.08 -23.25 44.48
CA ASP A 8 57.75 -22.66 44.66
C ASP A 8 57.29 -22.01 43.35
N THR A 9 56.15 -22.49 42.90
CA THR A 9 55.32 -22.03 41.80
C THR A 9 55.17 -20.51 41.75
N THR A 10 55.65 -19.88 40.68
CA THR A 10 55.26 -18.51 40.31
C THR A 10 54.38 -18.57 39.06
N GLU A 11 53.11 -18.93 39.24
CA GLU A 11 52.04 -18.64 38.27
C GLU A 11 50.72 -18.44 39.02
N ALA A 12 50.53 -17.27 39.62
CA ALA A 12 49.22 -16.81 40.07
C ALA A 12 49.25 -15.29 40.28
N GLY A 13 48.91 -14.52 39.25
CA GLY A 13 48.85 -13.05 39.39
C GLY A 13 48.11 -12.29 38.30
N THR A 14 47.84 -12.89 37.14
CA THR A 14 47.25 -12.17 35.99
C THR A 14 45.74 -12.34 35.86
N GLY A 15 45.14 -13.41 36.39
CA GLY A 15 43.70 -13.68 36.18
C GLY A 15 42.72 -12.82 36.98
N ASN A 16 43.11 -12.28 38.14
CA ASN A 16 42.19 -11.54 39.02
C ASN A 16 42.04 -10.07 38.60
N THR A 17 43.09 -9.48 38.04
CA THR A 17 43.14 -8.09 37.60
C THR A 17 42.35 -7.87 36.31
N ASP A 18 42.39 -8.85 35.39
CA ASP A 18 41.62 -8.81 34.15
C ASP A 18 40.10 -8.96 34.39
N TYR A 19 39.69 -9.74 35.40
CA TYR A 19 38.28 -9.89 35.75
C TYR A 19 37.71 -8.64 36.43
N ALA A 20 38.49 -7.99 37.30
CA ALA A 20 38.12 -6.72 37.92
C ALA A 20 38.03 -5.58 36.90
N ALA A 21 38.91 -5.56 35.90
CA ALA A 21 38.86 -4.62 34.78
C ALA A 21 37.63 -4.87 33.89
N ALA A 22 37.32 -6.14 33.58
CA ALA A 22 36.13 -6.51 32.79
C ALA A 22 34.82 -6.14 33.50
N LEU A 23 34.70 -6.40 34.81
CA LEU A 23 33.54 -6.01 35.62
C LEU A 23 33.38 -4.49 35.71
N SER A 24 34.49 -3.76 35.83
CA SER A 24 34.47 -2.28 35.83
C SER A 24 34.03 -1.73 34.47
N GLY A 25 34.44 -2.37 33.37
CA GLY A 25 33.98 -2.06 32.02
C GLY A 25 32.47 -2.31 31.84
N LEU A 26 31.95 -3.43 32.37
CA LEU A 26 30.53 -3.75 32.32
C LEU A 26 29.68 -2.72 33.10
N ALA A 27 30.12 -2.36 34.30
CA ALA A 27 29.46 -1.34 35.12
C ALA A 27 29.47 0.04 34.46
N ALA A 28 30.54 0.40 33.75
CA ALA A 28 30.60 1.63 32.97
C ALA A 28 29.63 1.62 31.77
N VAL A 29 29.48 0.48 31.09
CA VAL A 29 28.52 0.30 30.00
C VAL A 29 27.07 0.36 30.51
N GLU A 30 26.77 -0.29 31.64
CA GLU A 30 25.44 -0.25 32.26
C GLU A 30 25.06 1.16 32.72
N SER A 31 26.00 1.89 33.33
CA SER A 31 25.81 3.30 33.70
C SER A 31 25.59 4.19 32.48
N GLY A 32 26.33 3.94 31.39
CA GLY A 32 26.13 4.60 30.10
C GLY A 32 24.74 4.34 29.51
N LEU A 33 24.28 3.09 29.53
CA LEU A 33 22.94 2.69 29.08
C LEU A 33 21.83 3.29 29.94
N ALA A 34 22.01 3.33 31.26
CA ALA A 34 21.07 3.96 32.18
C ALA A 34 20.96 5.47 31.89
N SER A 35 22.09 6.15 31.68
CA SER A 35 22.12 7.57 31.33
C SER A 35 21.49 7.85 29.96
N VAL A 36 21.73 7.01 28.95
CA VAL A 36 21.08 7.13 27.63
C VAL A 36 19.57 6.91 27.76
N ARG A 37 19.12 5.93 28.55
CA ARG A 37 17.70 5.65 28.77
C ARG A 37 17.02 6.77 29.54
N GLU A 38 17.68 7.35 30.53
CA GLU A 38 17.19 8.51 31.27
C GLU A 38 17.09 9.74 30.37
N ARG A 39 18.08 9.98 29.50
CA ARG A 39 18.04 11.05 28.49
C ARG A 39 16.94 10.82 27.45
N LEU A 40 16.72 9.59 27.00
CA LEU A 40 15.60 9.24 26.12
C LEU A 40 14.25 9.44 26.81
N THR A 41 14.14 9.07 28.09
CA THR A 41 12.92 9.27 28.88
C THR A 41 12.68 10.74 29.15
N ALA A 42 13.73 11.52 29.41
CA ALA A 42 13.67 12.97 29.54
C ALA A 42 13.31 13.66 28.21
N LEU A 43 13.85 13.19 27.08
CA LEU A 43 13.44 13.65 25.74
C LEU A 43 11.98 13.28 25.43
N ALA A 44 11.49 12.14 25.88
CA ALA A 44 10.10 11.74 25.72
C ALA A 44 9.15 12.47 26.69
N ALA A 45 9.64 12.81 27.89
CA ALA A 45 8.90 13.58 28.91
C ALA A 45 8.89 15.09 28.61
N VAL A 46 9.91 15.59 27.91
CA VAL A 46 9.81 16.82 27.13
C VAL A 46 8.90 16.51 25.95
N ARG A 47 7.59 16.51 26.21
CA ARG A 47 6.62 16.81 25.15
C ARG A 47 7.16 18.08 24.51
N PRO A 48 7.59 18.08 23.23
CA PRO A 48 7.89 19.35 22.61
C PRO A 48 6.61 20.15 22.81
N SER A 49 6.72 21.28 23.53
CA SER A 49 5.72 22.33 23.43
C SER A 49 5.58 22.53 21.94
N ARG A 50 4.51 21.98 21.36
CA ARG A 50 4.24 22.00 19.93
C ARG A 50 4.53 23.43 19.51
N PRO A 51 5.61 23.74 18.75
CA PRO A 51 5.50 24.90 17.91
C PRO A 51 4.24 24.59 17.12
N ALA A 52 3.20 25.42 17.25
CA ALA A 52 2.10 25.34 16.32
C ALA A 52 2.77 25.21 14.96
N GLU A 53 2.59 24.07 14.29
CA GLU A 53 2.98 23.94 12.90
C GLU A 53 2.46 25.20 12.21
N PRO A 54 3.17 25.74 11.22
CA PRO A 54 2.63 26.84 10.45
C PRO A 54 1.35 26.32 9.81
N VAL A 55 0.22 26.51 10.50
CA VAL A 55 -1.11 26.52 9.92
C VAL A 55 -0.94 27.59 8.87
N MET A 56 -0.84 27.17 7.61
CA MET A 56 -0.77 28.08 6.49
C MET A 56 -1.93 29.07 6.69
N PRO A 57 -1.69 30.39 6.61
CA PRO A 57 -2.70 31.38 6.96
C PRO A 57 -4.02 31.04 6.25
N GLY A 58 -5.05 30.68 7.02
CA GLY A 58 -6.35 30.24 6.50
C GLY A 58 -6.85 28.85 6.94
N GLY A 59 -6.03 28.01 7.59
CA GLY A 59 -6.52 26.70 8.09
C GLY A 59 -6.86 25.69 6.99
N ILE A 60 -6.34 25.91 5.78
CA ILE A 60 -6.67 25.13 4.58
C ILE A 60 -5.87 23.82 4.51
N ALA A 61 -4.71 23.76 5.17
CA ALA A 61 -3.82 22.61 5.09
C ALA A 61 -3.07 22.34 6.40
N GLU A 62 -2.82 21.07 6.65
CA GLU A 62 -2.02 20.53 7.75
C GLU A 62 -1.00 19.53 7.22
N VAL A 63 0.14 19.44 7.89
CA VAL A 63 1.18 18.49 7.56
C VAL A 63 1.22 17.42 8.65
N ILE A 64 1.33 16.16 8.22
CA ILE A 64 1.37 15.00 9.11
C ILE A 64 2.69 14.29 8.91
N HIS A 65 3.48 14.22 9.97
CA HIS A 65 4.76 13.55 10.01
C HIS A 65 4.69 12.28 10.85
N GLY A 66 5.58 11.32 10.56
CA GLY A 66 5.62 10.03 11.26
C GLY A 66 4.71 8.99 10.61
N GLU A 67 5.21 7.77 10.47
CA GLU A 67 4.48 6.69 9.79
C GLU A 67 3.21 6.30 10.55
N THR A 68 3.30 6.21 11.87
CA THR A 68 2.16 5.89 12.75
C THR A 68 1.04 6.91 12.64
N GLU A 69 1.37 8.19 12.68
CA GLU A 69 0.43 9.30 12.58
C GLU A 69 -0.21 9.37 11.20
N GLN A 70 0.56 9.07 10.15
CA GLN A 70 0.05 8.96 8.78
C GLN A 70 -0.97 7.82 8.66
N GLN A 71 -0.67 6.63 9.19
CA GLN A 71 -1.60 5.51 9.19
C GLN A 71 -2.87 5.82 10.00
N HIS A 72 -2.73 6.37 11.20
CA HIS A 72 -3.87 6.79 12.02
C HIS A 72 -4.75 7.83 11.30
N MET A 73 -4.17 8.80 10.61
CA MET A 73 -4.96 9.78 9.84
C MET A 73 -5.69 9.12 8.66
N ILE A 74 -5.03 8.23 7.92
CA ILE A 74 -5.65 7.50 6.80
C ILE A 74 -6.85 6.68 7.30
N GLU A 75 -6.69 5.97 8.42
CA GLU A 75 -7.78 5.22 9.03
C GLU A 75 -8.89 6.13 9.55
N GLN A 76 -8.54 7.21 10.25
CA GLN A 76 -9.50 8.16 10.80
C GLN A 76 -10.38 8.77 9.70
N LEU A 77 -9.78 9.28 8.62
CA LEU A 77 -10.50 9.88 7.50
C LEU A 77 -11.48 8.89 6.86
N GLN A 78 -11.05 7.65 6.64
CA GLN A 78 -11.94 6.62 6.11
C GLN A 78 -13.08 6.29 7.10
N ARG A 79 -12.79 6.18 8.40
CA ARG A 79 -13.82 5.94 9.43
C ARG A 79 -14.86 7.05 9.50
N GLU A 80 -14.44 8.30 9.25
CA GLU A 80 -15.30 9.49 9.25
C GLU A 80 -16.13 9.65 7.97
N ALA A 81 -15.74 9.00 6.86
CA ALA A 81 -16.40 9.10 5.56
C ALA A 81 -17.88 8.71 5.64
N ARG A 82 -18.79 9.53 5.11
CA ARG A 82 -20.24 9.33 5.17
C ARG A 82 -20.86 8.98 3.83
N LYS A 83 -20.25 9.41 2.73
CA LYS A 83 -20.79 9.30 1.37
C LYS A 83 -19.82 8.55 0.47
N GLU A 84 -18.59 9.05 0.35
CA GLU A 84 -17.64 8.50 -0.62
C GLU A 84 -16.17 8.67 -0.22
N VAL A 85 -15.35 7.75 -0.71
CA VAL A 85 -13.89 7.81 -0.67
C VAL A 85 -13.35 7.61 -2.08
N LEU A 86 -12.55 8.56 -2.55
CA LEU A 86 -11.98 8.58 -3.90
C LEU A 86 -10.47 8.43 -3.83
N THR A 87 -9.88 7.49 -4.57
CA THR A 87 -8.43 7.24 -4.46
C THR A 87 -7.70 7.14 -5.80
N PHE A 88 -6.48 7.68 -5.83
CA PHE A 88 -5.47 7.33 -6.83
C PHE A 88 -4.48 6.35 -6.22
N VAL A 89 -4.46 5.14 -6.76
CA VAL A 89 -3.66 4.04 -6.24
C VAL A 89 -2.45 3.82 -7.15
N ARG A 90 -1.25 4.03 -6.59
CA ARG A 90 0.02 3.75 -7.30
C ARG A 90 1.11 3.26 -6.34
N PRO A 91 2.12 2.51 -6.84
CA PRO A 91 3.23 2.03 -6.02
C PRO A 91 4.07 3.16 -5.42
N PRO A 92 4.85 2.91 -4.36
CA PRO A 92 4.94 1.64 -3.60
C PRO A 92 3.75 1.43 -2.68
N TYR A 93 3.35 0.17 -2.47
CA TYR A 93 2.28 -0.17 -1.54
C TYR A 93 2.81 -0.27 -0.12
N VAL A 94 2.10 0.38 0.81
CA VAL A 94 2.47 0.43 2.22
C VAL A 94 1.33 -0.23 3.00
N ALA A 95 1.12 -1.53 2.78
CA ALA A 95 0.46 -2.45 3.72
C ALA A 95 0.34 -3.82 3.05
N ALA A 96 0.89 -4.85 3.68
CA ALA A 96 0.67 -6.26 3.31
C ALA A 96 -0.60 -6.84 3.97
N ALA A 97 -1.25 -6.08 4.85
CA ALA A 97 -2.52 -6.41 5.46
C ALA A 97 -3.61 -5.55 4.80
N GLY A 98 -4.68 -6.16 4.29
CA GLY A 98 -5.78 -5.45 3.64
C GLY A 98 -6.37 -4.32 4.49
N ASN A 99 -7.09 -3.41 3.83
CA ASN A 99 -7.68 -2.23 4.46
C ASN A 99 -8.99 -2.60 5.17
N VAL A 100 -8.90 -3.07 6.41
CA VAL A 100 -10.07 -3.48 7.22
C VAL A 100 -11.10 -2.34 7.33
N VAL A 101 -10.65 -1.09 7.42
CA VAL A 101 -11.53 0.08 7.51
C VAL A 101 -12.37 0.22 6.24
N GLN A 102 -11.78 0.08 5.05
CA GLN A 102 -12.52 0.14 3.79
C GLN A 102 -13.64 -0.89 3.74
N LYS A 103 -13.38 -2.14 4.16
CA LYS A 103 -14.41 -3.18 4.22
C LYS A 103 -15.57 -2.82 5.15
N GLU A 104 -15.27 -2.28 6.33
CA GLU A 104 -16.29 -1.82 7.28
C GLU A 104 -17.14 -0.69 6.68
N ARG A 105 -16.51 0.29 6.00
CA ARG A 105 -17.22 1.44 5.43
C ARG A 105 -18.04 1.08 4.19
N LEU A 106 -17.53 0.22 3.33
CA LEU A 106 -18.29 -0.37 2.21
C LEU A 106 -19.56 -1.07 2.72
N THR A 107 -19.44 -1.88 3.78
CA THR A 107 -20.58 -2.55 4.42
C THR A 107 -21.58 -1.54 5.00
N ALA A 108 -21.10 -0.39 5.49
CA ALA A 108 -21.93 0.71 5.97
C ALA A 108 -22.55 1.58 4.85
N GLY A 109 -22.32 1.25 3.58
CA GLY A 109 -22.90 1.94 2.42
C GLY A 109 -22.11 3.15 1.90
N VAL A 110 -20.87 3.33 2.34
CA VAL A 110 -19.97 4.36 1.77
C VAL A 110 -19.47 3.89 0.41
N GLU A 111 -19.55 4.74 -0.60
CA GLU A 111 -19.04 4.43 -1.94
C GLU A 111 -17.51 4.56 -1.98
N TYR A 112 -16.80 3.57 -2.52
CA TYR A 112 -15.38 3.67 -2.81
C TYR A 112 -15.15 3.66 -4.32
N ARG A 113 -14.49 4.71 -4.83
CA ARG A 113 -14.03 4.79 -6.22
C ARG A 113 -12.51 4.88 -6.26
N SER A 114 -11.86 3.87 -6.83
CA SER A 114 -10.41 3.80 -6.87
C SER A 114 -9.88 3.65 -8.28
N LEU A 115 -8.99 4.56 -8.66
CA LEU A 115 -8.29 4.55 -9.92
C LEU A 115 -6.85 4.05 -9.73
N TYR A 116 -6.59 2.86 -10.25
CA TYR A 116 -5.31 2.17 -10.15
C TYR A 116 -4.42 2.49 -11.34
N GLU A 117 -3.15 2.84 -11.07
CA GLU A 117 -2.13 2.84 -12.11
C GLU A 117 -1.94 1.41 -12.65
N THR A 118 -1.83 1.19 -13.96
CA THR A 118 -1.71 -0.18 -14.50
C THR A 118 -0.47 -0.91 -13.96
N THR A 119 0.63 -0.19 -13.70
CA THR A 119 1.83 -0.79 -13.08
C THR A 119 1.56 -1.31 -11.66
N ALA A 120 0.57 -0.73 -11.00
CA ALA A 120 0.12 -1.08 -9.68
C ALA A 120 -0.49 -2.51 -9.68
N LEU A 121 -1.20 -2.89 -10.74
CA LEU A 121 -1.82 -4.22 -10.92
C LEU A 121 -0.81 -5.35 -11.22
N VAL A 122 0.45 -5.02 -11.52
CA VAL A 122 1.52 -6.00 -11.86
C VAL A 122 2.66 -5.98 -10.85
N TYR A 123 2.53 -5.20 -9.77
CA TYR A 123 3.59 -5.07 -8.78
C TYR A 123 3.84 -6.41 -8.05
N PRO A 124 5.10 -6.78 -7.73
CA PRO A 124 5.38 -7.97 -6.95
C PRO A 124 4.56 -7.99 -5.64
N GLY A 125 3.78 -9.06 -5.43
CA GLY A 125 2.84 -9.17 -4.31
C GLY A 125 1.42 -8.67 -4.59
N ALA A 126 1.11 -8.07 -5.76
CA ALA A 126 -0.25 -7.66 -6.11
C ALA A 126 -1.21 -8.85 -6.25
N ALA A 127 -0.72 -9.99 -6.76
CA ALA A 127 -1.49 -11.24 -6.82
C ALA A 127 -1.54 -11.98 -5.46
N ASP A 128 -0.54 -11.74 -4.59
CA ASP A 128 -0.46 -12.30 -3.23
C ASP A 128 -1.11 -11.36 -2.19
N MET A 129 -1.79 -10.30 -2.64
CA MET A 129 -2.56 -9.38 -1.81
C MET A 129 -4.06 -9.70 -2.02
N PRO A 130 -4.62 -10.67 -1.27
CA PRO A 130 -6.07 -10.89 -1.25
C PRO A 130 -6.78 -9.56 -0.98
N GLY A 131 -7.78 -9.21 -1.80
CA GLY A 131 -8.55 -7.97 -1.62
C GLY A 131 -7.89 -6.72 -2.21
N PHE A 132 -7.00 -6.84 -3.21
CA PHE A 132 -6.41 -5.68 -3.89
C PHE A 132 -7.46 -4.66 -4.40
N VAL A 133 -8.63 -5.17 -4.80
CA VAL A 133 -9.90 -4.43 -4.93
C VAL A 133 -10.89 -5.11 -4.01
N GLU A 134 -11.51 -4.37 -3.10
CA GLU A 134 -12.47 -4.92 -2.15
C GLU A 134 -13.82 -5.20 -2.83
N PRO A 135 -14.55 -6.27 -2.46
CA PRO A 135 -15.91 -6.48 -2.95
C PRO A 135 -16.81 -5.27 -2.65
N GLY A 136 -17.48 -4.74 -3.68
CA GLY A 136 -18.31 -3.53 -3.58
C GLY A 136 -17.58 -2.23 -3.92
N GLU A 137 -16.26 -2.26 -4.04
CA GLU A 137 -15.48 -1.13 -4.55
C GLU A 137 -15.69 -0.94 -6.06
N LEU A 138 -15.88 0.31 -6.48
CA LEU A 138 -15.84 0.69 -7.88
C LEU A 138 -14.37 0.92 -8.26
N ALA A 139 -13.80 0.00 -9.03
CA ALA A 139 -12.40 0.07 -9.45
C ALA A 139 -12.26 0.36 -10.94
N ARG A 140 -11.30 1.22 -11.28
CA ARG A 140 -10.87 1.49 -12.65
C ARG A 140 -9.35 1.44 -12.75
N ALA A 141 -8.82 1.14 -13.93
CA ALA A 141 -7.40 1.21 -14.24
C ALA A 141 -7.09 2.35 -15.21
N ALA A 142 -5.95 3.00 -15.02
CA ALA A 142 -5.38 3.97 -15.96
C ALA A 142 -3.88 3.71 -16.14
N PRO A 143 -3.29 4.01 -17.32
CA PRO A 143 -1.86 3.81 -17.54
C PRO A 143 -0.97 4.53 -16.52
N THR A 144 -1.38 5.74 -16.09
CA THR A 144 -0.72 6.54 -15.06
C THR A 144 -1.74 7.33 -14.25
N VAL A 145 -1.43 7.56 -12.98
CA VAL A 145 -2.11 8.55 -12.13
C VAL A 145 -1.07 9.57 -11.63
N PRO A 146 -1.45 10.85 -11.43
CA PRO A 146 -0.48 11.92 -11.22
C PRO A 146 0.26 11.82 -9.87
N MET A 147 -0.44 11.43 -8.80
CA MET A 147 0.08 11.21 -7.46
C MET A 147 -0.77 10.18 -6.72
N LYS A 148 -0.33 9.76 -5.52
CA LYS A 148 -1.25 9.16 -4.56
C LYS A 148 -2.20 10.24 -4.04
N LEU A 149 -3.47 9.90 -3.93
CA LEU A 149 -4.52 10.83 -3.49
C LEU A 149 -5.61 10.03 -2.80
N MET A 150 -6.16 10.57 -1.72
CA MET A 150 -7.41 10.13 -1.11
C MET A 150 -8.28 11.38 -0.88
N ILE A 151 -9.50 11.39 -1.39
CA ILE A 151 -10.51 12.42 -1.10
C ILE A 151 -11.63 11.75 -0.32
N VAL A 152 -12.12 12.38 0.73
CA VAL A 152 -13.24 11.91 1.55
C VAL A 152 -14.37 12.92 1.50
N ASP A 153 -15.56 12.45 1.14
CA ASP A 153 -16.82 13.20 1.10
C ASP A 153 -16.76 14.53 0.31
N ALA A 154 -15.84 14.65 -0.65
CA ALA A 154 -15.54 15.88 -1.39
C ALA A 154 -15.09 17.08 -0.51
N GLU A 155 -14.68 16.82 0.74
CA GLU A 155 -14.38 17.86 1.73
C GLU A 155 -12.92 17.86 2.19
N ARG A 156 -12.32 16.68 2.30
CA ARG A 156 -10.94 16.52 2.78
C ARG A 156 -10.12 15.74 1.79
N ALA A 157 -8.87 16.13 1.58
CA ALA A 157 -7.95 15.41 0.71
C ALA A 157 -6.63 15.12 1.42
N LEU A 158 -6.07 13.95 1.17
CA LEU A 158 -4.80 13.50 1.70
C LEU A 158 -3.88 13.09 0.55
N LEU A 159 -2.66 13.63 0.55
CA LEU A 159 -1.65 13.36 -0.48
C LEU A 159 -0.24 13.44 0.11
N PRO A 160 0.75 12.69 -0.40
CA PRO A 160 2.13 12.81 0.07
C PRO A 160 2.69 14.21 -0.16
N LEU A 161 3.41 14.75 0.84
CA LEU A 161 4.06 16.05 0.74
C LEU A 161 5.19 16.07 -0.29
N SER A 162 5.96 14.98 -0.36
CA SER A 162 6.92 14.77 -1.43
C SER A 162 6.45 13.57 -2.25
N GLY A 163 6.01 13.86 -3.47
CA GLY A 163 5.44 12.87 -4.38
C GLY A 163 5.43 13.42 -5.79
N GLY A 164 6.59 13.48 -6.43
CA GLY A 164 6.78 13.79 -7.84
C GLY A 164 7.09 12.54 -8.67
N ARG A 165 7.56 12.71 -9.92
CA ARG A 165 8.03 11.63 -10.81
C ARG A 165 9.17 10.78 -10.21
N ASP A 166 9.74 11.19 -9.09
CA ASP A 166 10.86 10.53 -8.44
C ASP A 166 10.35 9.53 -7.38
N ARG A 167 10.50 8.25 -7.70
CA ARG A 167 9.90 7.10 -6.99
C ARG A 167 10.60 6.72 -5.68
N SER A 168 11.58 7.50 -5.23
CA SER A 168 12.59 7.05 -4.26
C SER A 168 12.35 7.47 -2.80
N VAL A 169 11.42 8.39 -2.51
CA VAL A 169 11.26 8.94 -1.14
C VAL A 169 9.80 8.88 -0.71
N VAL A 170 9.33 7.71 -0.25
CA VAL A 170 7.90 7.50 0.01
C VAL A 170 7.53 7.29 1.48
N SER A 171 8.47 7.04 2.39
CA SER A 171 8.10 6.74 3.80
C SER A 171 8.42 7.85 4.82
N SER A 172 9.23 8.85 4.48
CA SER A 172 9.65 9.90 5.44
C SER A 172 9.15 11.31 5.15
N ALA A 173 8.50 11.53 4.00
CA ALA A 173 8.18 12.88 3.53
C ALA A 173 6.97 13.53 4.21
N GLY A 174 6.14 12.75 4.90
CA GLY A 174 4.88 13.22 5.50
C GLY A 174 3.71 13.29 4.52
N LEU A 175 2.50 13.46 5.04
CA LEU A 175 1.27 13.66 4.28
C LEU A 175 0.78 15.09 4.45
N LEU A 176 0.23 15.65 3.37
CA LEU A 176 -0.51 16.89 3.36
C LEU A 176 -1.99 16.55 3.50
N LEU A 177 -2.61 17.02 4.58
CA LEU A 177 -4.06 17.02 4.76
C LEU A 177 -4.60 18.38 4.31
N LEU A 178 -5.55 18.36 3.39
CA LEU A 178 -6.29 19.52 2.95
C LEU A 178 -7.69 19.49 3.55
N HIS A 179 -8.13 20.66 4.01
CA HIS A 179 -9.48 20.94 4.50
C HIS A 179 -10.33 21.57 3.37
N PRO A 180 -11.67 21.72 3.56
CA PRO A 180 -12.55 22.25 2.54
C PRO A 180 -12.03 23.55 1.93
N SER A 181 -11.72 23.51 0.64
CA SER A 181 -11.07 24.61 -0.08
C SER A 181 -11.08 24.36 -1.59
N VAL A 182 -10.80 25.42 -2.36
CA VAL A 182 -10.65 25.35 -3.83
C VAL A 182 -9.59 24.34 -4.29
N LEU A 183 -8.63 24.00 -3.43
CA LEU A 183 -7.64 22.97 -3.73
C LEU A 183 -8.26 21.57 -3.70
N VAL A 184 -9.16 21.30 -2.76
CA VAL A 184 -9.93 20.05 -2.72
C VAL A 184 -10.84 19.97 -3.94
N ASP A 185 -11.53 21.06 -4.30
CA ASP A 185 -12.37 21.13 -5.50
C ASP A 185 -11.56 20.81 -6.78
N ALA A 186 -10.37 21.39 -6.92
CA ALA A 186 -9.49 21.13 -8.06
C ALA A 186 -8.98 19.67 -8.11
N LEU A 187 -8.71 19.06 -6.95
CA LEU A 187 -8.34 17.65 -6.86
C LEU A 187 -9.50 16.72 -7.20
N LEU A 188 -10.73 17.10 -6.82
CA LEU A 188 -11.94 16.38 -7.18
C LEU A 188 -12.18 16.42 -8.68
N GLU A 189 -12.10 17.59 -9.31
CA GLU A 189 -12.19 17.73 -10.78
C GLU A 189 -11.14 16.89 -11.50
N LEU A 190 -9.89 16.90 -10.99
CA LEU A 190 -8.83 16.04 -11.52
C LEU A 190 -9.16 14.55 -11.34
N PHE A 191 -9.75 14.16 -10.21
CA PHE A 191 -10.19 12.79 -9.99
C PHE A 191 -11.25 12.40 -11.02
N GLU A 192 -12.33 13.17 -11.15
CA GLU A 192 -13.44 12.86 -12.05
C GLU A 192 -13.00 12.76 -13.52
N ASP A 193 -12.17 13.71 -13.96
CA ASP A 193 -11.60 13.74 -15.30
C ASP A 193 -10.75 12.48 -15.58
N ARG A 194 -9.99 11.98 -14.59
CA ARG A 194 -9.19 10.75 -14.71
C ARG A 194 -10.06 9.51 -14.61
N TRP A 195 -11.04 9.50 -13.71
CA TRP A 195 -12.00 8.44 -13.49
C TRP A 195 -12.78 8.11 -14.77
N LEU A 196 -13.30 9.14 -15.45
CA LEU A 196 -14.07 8.98 -16.69
C LEU A 196 -13.28 8.23 -17.79
N ARG A 197 -11.96 8.46 -17.85
CA ARG A 197 -11.05 7.82 -18.82
C ARG A 197 -10.47 6.49 -18.36
N GLY A 198 -10.71 6.08 -17.12
CA GLY A 198 -10.25 4.80 -16.59
C GLY A 198 -11.05 3.62 -17.14
N THR A 199 -10.37 2.50 -17.36
CA THR A 199 -11.01 1.23 -17.75
C THR A 199 -11.62 0.56 -16.53
N PRO A 200 -12.94 0.28 -16.49
CA PRO A 200 -13.58 -0.45 -15.39
C PRO A 200 -12.95 -1.82 -15.17
N LEU A 201 -12.55 -2.10 -13.93
CA LEU A 201 -12.06 -3.39 -13.47
C LEU A 201 -13.22 -4.19 -12.87
N ARG A 202 -13.33 -5.46 -13.27
CA ARG A 202 -14.21 -6.43 -12.63
C ARG A 202 -13.30 -7.47 -11.98
N MET A 203 -13.42 -7.61 -10.67
CA MET A 203 -12.59 -8.50 -9.88
C MET A 203 -13.43 -9.64 -9.30
N PRO A 204 -12.87 -10.84 -9.13
CA PRO A 204 -13.59 -11.96 -8.55
C PRO A 204 -14.02 -11.63 -7.11
N SER A 205 -15.27 -11.93 -6.79
CA SER A 205 -15.68 -12.01 -5.38
C SER A 205 -15.01 -13.25 -4.79
N LEU A 206 -14.17 -13.07 -3.76
CA LEU A 206 -13.58 -14.18 -3.00
C LEU A 206 -14.72 -14.95 -2.31
N GLY A 207 -15.27 -15.96 -2.99
CA GLY A 207 -16.42 -16.72 -2.49
C GLY A 207 -16.84 -17.91 -3.34
N GLU A 208 -16.58 -17.91 -4.65
CA GLU A 208 -17.04 -19.00 -5.52
C GLU A 208 -15.98 -19.32 -6.58
N THR A 209 -15.08 -20.26 -6.28
CA THR A 209 -14.35 -20.99 -7.33
C THR A 209 -13.95 -22.37 -6.80
N GLU A 210 -14.94 -23.13 -6.35
CA GLU A 210 -14.91 -24.57 -6.61
C GLU A 210 -15.72 -24.79 -7.88
N GLU A 211 -15.07 -24.73 -9.03
CA GLU A 211 -15.67 -25.23 -10.26
C GLU A 211 -14.77 -26.31 -10.92
N ASP A 212 -15.46 -27.33 -11.42
CA ASP A 212 -15.06 -28.66 -11.92
C ASP A 212 -13.81 -28.70 -12.86
N PRO A 213 -12.96 -29.75 -12.83
CA PRO A 213 -11.69 -29.81 -13.57
C PRO A 213 -11.78 -29.87 -15.10
N GLU A 214 -12.97 -30.08 -15.69
CA GLU A 214 -13.09 -30.37 -17.12
C GLU A 214 -13.57 -29.18 -17.97
N PHE A 215 -14.51 -28.35 -17.48
CA PHE A 215 -14.77 -26.99 -17.99
C PHE A 215 -15.83 -26.27 -17.15
N PRO A 216 -15.48 -25.14 -16.53
CA PRO A 216 -16.50 -24.21 -16.08
C PRO A 216 -16.04 -22.77 -16.38
N GLY A 217 -16.72 -22.12 -17.31
CA GLY A 217 -16.46 -20.74 -17.69
C GLY A 217 -17.69 -19.95 -17.41
N SER A 218 -17.83 -19.50 -16.18
CA SER A 218 -18.89 -18.57 -15.86
C SER A 218 -18.70 -17.29 -16.70
N PRO A 219 -19.78 -16.71 -17.25
CA PRO A 219 -19.74 -15.41 -17.93
C PRO A 219 -19.02 -14.33 -17.10
N GLU A 220 -19.06 -14.43 -15.76
CA GLU A 220 -18.34 -13.50 -14.88
C GLU A 220 -16.82 -13.58 -15.07
N LEU A 221 -16.24 -14.77 -15.23
CA LEU A 221 -14.80 -14.92 -15.41
C LEU A 221 -14.33 -14.32 -16.74
N ASP A 222 -15.14 -14.47 -17.80
CA ASP A 222 -14.83 -13.88 -19.10
C ASP A 222 -14.95 -12.35 -19.07
N GLU A 223 -15.93 -11.79 -18.36
CA GLU A 223 -16.02 -10.34 -18.11
C GLU A 223 -14.81 -9.80 -17.33
N GLN A 224 -14.38 -10.51 -16.28
CA GLN A 224 -13.20 -10.15 -15.49
C GLN A 224 -11.94 -10.17 -16.36
N LEU A 225 -11.73 -11.25 -17.13
CA LEU A 225 -10.65 -11.38 -18.10
C LEU A 225 -10.64 -10.21 -19.07
N LEU A 226 -11.77 -9.89 -19.70
CA LEU A 226 -11.86 -8.81 -20.67
C LEU A 226 -11.58 -7.45 -20.04
N SER A 227 -12.00 -7.23 -18.79
CA SER A 227 -11.72 -5.99 -18.05
C SER A 227 -10.22 -5.78 -17.81
N LEU A 228 -9.51 -6.83 -17.40
CA LEU A 228 -8.06 -6.84 -17.19
C LEU A 228 -7.28 -6.78 -18.51
N LEU A 229 -7.82 -7.38 -19.56
CA LEU A 229 -7.24 -7.31 -20.90
C LEU A 229 -7.32 -5.88 -21.46
N MET A 230 -8.44 -5.19 -21.26
CA MET A 230 -8.61 -3.78 -21.62
C MET A 230 -7.79 -2.81 -20.76
N SER A 231 -7.40 -3.18 -19.54
CA SER A 231 -6.50 -2.36 -18.72
C SER A 231 -5.03 -2.43 -19.19
N GLY A 232 -4.74 -3.21 -20.24
CA GLY A 232 -3.42 -3.32 -20.86
C GLY A 232 -2.48 -4.29 -20.15
N LEU A 233 -3.00 -5.18 -19.31
CA LEU A 233 -2.19 -6.14 -18.57
C LEU A 233 -1.60 -7.23 -19.47
N PRO A 234 -0.37 -7.70 -19.18
CA PRO A 234 0.19 -8.88 -19.84
C PRO A 234 -0.50 -10.15 -19.33
N ASP A 235 -0.61 -11.17 -20.19
CA ASP A 235 -1.36 -12.40 -19.90
C ASP A 235 -0.93 -13.10 -18.62
N LYS A 236 0.37 -13.10 -18.31
CA LYS A 236 0.89 -13.68 -17.06
C LYS A 236 0.32 -12.96 -15.83
N ALA A 237 0.18 -11.63 -15.88
CA ALA A 237 -0.41 -10.86 -14.79
C ALA A 237 -1.91 -11.12 -14.68
N ILE A 238 -2.63 -11.16 -15.81
CA ILE A 238 -4.07 -11.48 -15.84
C ILE A 238 -4.32 -12.88 -15.25
N ALA A 239 -3.55 -13.88 -15.68
CA ALA A 239 -3.66 -15.25 -15.19
C ALA A 239 -3.45 -15.33 -13.67
N SER A 240 -2.42 -14.61 -13.18
CA SER A 240 -2.14 -14.50 -11.75
C SER A 240 -3.29 -13.84 -10.99
N GLN A 241 -3.85 -12.74 -11.52
CA GLN A 241 -4.92 -11.99 -10.88
C GLN A 241 -6.24 -12.79 -10.79
N LEU A 242 -6.49 -13.63 -11.79
CA LEU A 242 -7.67 -14.50 -11.86
C LEU A 242 -7.46 -15.85 -11.16
N GLY A 243 -6.27 -16.15 -10.63
CA GLY A 243 -5.98 -17.44 -10.00
C GLY A 243 -5.99 -18.65 -10.95
N ILE A 244 -5.77 -18.44 -12.26
CA ILE A 244 -5.80 -19.51 -13.28
C ILE A 244 -4.45 -19.71 -13.96
N SER A 245 -4.25 -20.88 -14.58
CA SER A 245 -3.03 -21.12 -15.38
C SER A 245 -3.00 -20.23 -16.63
N LEU A 246 -1.79 -19.87 -17.08
CA LEU A 246 -1.59 -19.14 -18.35
C LEU A 246 -2.21 -19.89 -19.54
N ARG A 247 -2.15 -21.22 -19.54
CA ARG A 247 -2.77 -22.07 -20.57
C ARG A 247 -4.29 -21.93 -20.59
N THR A 248 -4.91 -21.90 -19.41
CA THR A 248 -6.36 -21.71 -19.25
C THR A 248 -6.78 -20.33 -19.79
N LEU A 249 -6.03 -19.28 -19.42
CA LEU A 249 -6.26 -17.92 -19.91
C LEU A 249 -6.18 -17.85 -21.45
N GLN A 250 -5.11 -18.37 -22.04
CA GLN A 250 -4.90 -18.34 -23.49
C GLN A 250 -6.00 -19.09 -24.26
N ARG A 251 -6.47 -20.21 -23.72
CA ARG A 251 -7.59 -20.97 -24.29
C ARG A 251 -8.88 -20.15 -24.26
N ARG A 252 -9.16 -19.44 -23.17
CA ARG A 252 -10.34 -18.56 -23.05
C ARG A 252 -10.28 -17.38 -24.01
N ILE A 253 -9.15 -16.68 -24.10
CA ILE A 253 -8.95 -15.59 -25.06
C ILE A 253 -9.24 -16.07 -26.48
N ARG A 254 -8.76 -17.27 -26.84
CA ARG A 254 -9.04 -17.87 -28.16
C ARG A 254 -10.53 -18.13 -28.37
N SER A 255 -11.21 -18.71 -27.39
CA SER A 255 -12.67 -18.93 -27.45
C SER A 255 -13.45 -17.63 -27.63
N LEU A 256 -13.07 -16.57 -26.90
CA LEU A 256 -13.67 -15.24 -27.03
C LEU A 256 -13.40 -14.63 -28.41
N MET A 257 -12.18 -14.77 -28.93
CA MET A 257 -11.83 -14.34 -30.28
C MET A 257 -12.66 -15.04 -31.35
N GLU A 258 -12.84 -16.36 -31.25
CA GLU A 258 -13.67 -17.16 -32.14
C GLU A 258 -15.14 -16.70 -32.09
N SER A 259 -15.69 -16.49 -30.89
CA SER A 259 -17.08 -16.04 -30.72
C SER A 259 -17.35 -14.62 -31.22
N THR A 260 -16.35 -13.73 -31.17
CA THR A 260 -16.45 -12.32 -31.59
C THR A 260 -15.97 -12.09 -33.01
N GLY A 261 -15.42 -13.11 -33.67
CA GLY A 261 -14.84 -12.99 -35.01
C GLY A 261 -13.58 -12.12 -35.06
N THR A 262 -12.86 -11.95 -33.94
CA THR A 262 -11.65 -11.13 -33.88
C THR A 262 -10.40 -11.97 -34.17
N ALA A 263 -9.46 -11.43 -34.96
CA ALA A 263 -8.28 -12.17 -35.42
C ALA A 263 -7.13 -12.17 -34.41
N ASN A 264 -7.13 -11.23 -33.46
CA ASN A 264 -6.12 -11.16 -32.41
C ASN A 264 -6.66 -10.49 -31.13
N ARG A 265 -5.92 -10.64 -30.03
CA ARG A 265 -6.27 -10.07 -28.72
C ARG A 265 -6.51 -8.56 -28.74
N THR A 266 -5.80 -7.82 -29.60
CA THR A 266 -5.94 -6.35 -29.68
C THR A 266 -7.27 -5.99 -30.32
N GLN A 267 -7.68 -6.73 -31.36
CA GLN A 267 -9.00 -6.62 -31.95
C GLN A 267 -10.10 -7.03 -30.97
N LEU A 268 -9.89 -8.09 -30.18
CA LEU A 268 -10.81 -8.46 -29.10
C LEU A 268 -10.98 -7.32 -28.08
N ALA A 269 -9.88 -6.73 -27.60
CA ALA A 269 -9.91 -5.60 -26.68
C ALA A 269 -10.71 -4.42 -27.25
N TRP A 270 -10.45 -4.09 -28.52
CA TRP A 270 -11.12 -2.99 -29.21
C TRP A 270 -12.61 -3.25 -29.42
N PHE A 271 -12.99 -4.48 -29.81
CA PHE A 271 -14.38 -4.89 -29.97
C PHE A 271 -15.18 -4.71 -28.67
N VAL A 272 -14.63 -5.17 -27.54
CA VAL A 272 -15.28 -5.04 -26.22
C VAL A 272 -15.36 -3.58 -25.79
N ALA A 273 -14.32 -2.78 -26.04
CA ALA A 273 -14.34 -1.34 -25.74
C ALA A 273 -15.44 -0.61 -26.53
N GLN A 274 -15.68 -1.00 -27.79
CA GLN A 274 -16.71 -0.39 -28.62
C GLN A 274 -18.13 -0.73 -28.15
N GLN A 275 -18.37 -1.97 -27.71
CA GLN A 275 -19.68 -2.36 -27.16
C GLN A 275 -20.04 -1.65 -25.84
N ARG A 276 -19.05 -1.14 -25.09
CA ARG A 276 -19.29 -0.35 -23.87
C ARG A 276 -19.63 1.11 -24.14
N LEU A 277 -19.38 1.61 -25.35
CA LEU A 277 -19.64 3.01 -25.75
C LEU A 277 -21.01 3.21 -26.39
N THR A 278 -21.68 2.13 -26.79
CA THR A 278 -23.05 2.09 -27.35
C THR A 278 -24.06 1.69 -26.29
#